data_AF-A0A2G1BYD1-F1
#
_entry.id   AF-A0A2G1BYD1-F1
#
_cell.length_a   1.000
_cell.length_b   1.000
_cell.length_c   1.000
_cell.angle_alpha   90.00
_cell.angle_beta   90.00
_cell.angle_gamma   90.00
#
_symmetry.space_group_name_H-M   'P 1'
#
loop_
_entity.id
_entity.type
_entity.pdbx_description
1 polymer ?
#
loop_
_entity_poly.entity_id
_entity_poly.type
_entity_poly.pdbx_seq_one_letter_code
_entity_poly.pdbx_strand_id
1 'polypeptide(L)'
;MHYQFFPFHFSFKKIAWSEINKAYIRTYDPIGEYGGWGFKSGLLWNRKKGTAINISGTIGIQLELKNGKKLLIGTKKEREAKHVLENYQYKIN
;
A
#
# COMPACT_ATOMS: atom_id res chain seq x y z
N MET A 1 -11.56 -1.25 -3.56
CA MET A 1 -10.88 -1.28 -2.25
C MET A 1 -11.13 0.03 -1.51
N HIS A 2 -11.41 -0.04 -0.20
CA HIS A 2 -11.50 1.15 0.66
C HIS A 2 -10.43 1.05 1.75
N TYR A 3 -9.82 2.18 2.13
CA TYR A 3 -8.85 2.23 3.22
C TYR A 3 -8.93 3.56 3.97
N GLN A 4 -8.58 3.55 5.25
CA GLN A 4 -8.54 4.73 6.11
C GLN A 4 -7.35 4.62 7.05
N PHE A 5 -6.72 5.75 7.37
CA PHE A 5 -5.65 5.83 8.35
C PHE A 5 -5.91 7.02 9.26
N PHE A 6 -6.66 6.79 10.33
CA PHE A 6 -6.98 7.81 11.32
C PHE A 6 -5.73 8.11 12.16
N PRO A 7 -5.46 9.39 12.52
CA PRO A 7 -6.28 10.59 12.32
C PRO A 7 -6.04 11.36 10.99
N PHE A 8 -5.25 10.83 10.07
CA PHE A 8 -4.88 11.53 8.82
C PHE A 8 -5.94 11.45 7.71
N HIS A 9 -6.84 10.47 7.78
CA HIS A 9 -7.97 10.33 6.88
C HIS A 9 -9.28 10.46 7.66
N PHE A 10 -9.99 11.58 7.46
CA PHE A 10 -11.32 11.83 8.06
C PHE A 10 -12.45 11.04 7.36
N SER A 11 -12.18 10.43 6.21
CA SER A 11 -13.09 9.53 5.51
C SER A 11 -12.33 8.40 4.81
N PHE A 12 -13.03 7.34 4.42
CA PHE A 12 -12.45 6.25 3.64
C PHE A 12 -12.02 6.74 2.26
N LYS A 13 -10.78 6.42 1.88
CA LYS A 13 -10.32 6.54 0.51
C LYS A 13 -10.73 5.31 -0.28
N LYS A 14 -11.22 5.53 -1.49
CA LYS A 14 -11.61 4.48 -2.44
C LYS A 14 -10.57 4.36 -3.54
N ILE A 15 -10.21 3.13 -3.88
CA ILE A 15 -9.45 2.75 -5.09
C ILE A 15 -10.29 1.70 -5.80
N ALA A 16 -10.78 2.00 -7.00
CA ALA A 16 -11.50 1.03 -7.82
C ALA A 16 -10.54 -0.06 -8.32
N TRP A 17 -11.05 -1.28 -8.49
CA TRP A 17 -10.25 -2.39 -9.02
C TRP A 17 -9.67 -2.07 -10.40
N SER A 18 -10.45 -1.38 -11.24
CA SER A 18 -10.03 -0.92 -12.57
C SER A 18 -8.85 0.05 -12.56
N GLU A 19 -8.57 0.72 -11.44
CA GLU A 19 -7.45 1.66 -11.29
C GLU A 19 -6.14 0.95 -10.88
N ILE A 20 -6.23 -0.30 -10.42
CA ILE A 20 -5.09 -1.10 -9.98
C ILE A 20 -4.44 -1.73 -11.21
N ASN A 21 -3.13 -1.55 -11.34
CA ASN A 21 -2.32 -2.23 -12.34
C ASN A 21 -1.72 -3.52 -11.77
N LYS A 22 -1.17 -3.45 -10.55
CA LYS A 22 -0.59 -4.60 -9.84
C LYS A 22 -0.87 -4.49 -8.35
N ALA A 23 -1.12 -5.64 -7.72
CA ALA A 23 -1.19 -5.79 -6.28
C ALA A 23 -0.37 -7.01 -5.85
N TYR A 24 0.56 -6.84 -4.92
CA TYR A 24 1.44 -7.93 -4.48
C TYR A 24 1.92 -7.73 -3.04
N ILE A 25 2.31 -8.83 -2.39
CA ILE A 25 3.01 -8.78 -1.11
C ILE A 25 4.48 -8.55 -1.37
N ARG A 26 5.09 -7.67 -0.56
CA ARG A 26 6.54 -7.46 -0.55
C ARG A 26 7.03 -7.23 0.86
N THR A 27 8.30 -7.54 1.04
CA THR A 27 9.10 -6.99 2.13
C THR A 27 9.61 -5.61 1.71
N TYR A 28 9.73 -4.68 2.64
CA TYR A 28 10.24 -3.33 2.42
C TYR A 28 11.02 -2.86 3.65
N ASP A 29 11.88 -1.86 3.46
CA ASP A 29 12.59 -1.18 4.54
C ASP A 29 11.85 0.12 4.92
N PRO A 30 11.16 0.18 6.07
CA PRO A 30 10.43 1.36 6.51
C PRO A 30 11.34 2.60 6.67
N ILE A 31 12.56 2.41 7.18
CA ILE A 31 13.47 3.51 7.48
C ILE A 31 14.11 3.99 6.19
N GLY A 32 14.72 3.08 5.42
CA GLY A 32 15.41 3.42 4.17
C GLY A 32 14.49 3.86 3.03
N GLU A 33 13.32 3.24 2.86
CA GLU A 33 12.44 3.55 1.72
C GLU A 33 11.41 4.65 1.99
N TYR A 34 10.99 4.81 3.25
CA TYR A 34 9.87 5.71 3.60
C TYR A 34 10.20 6.72 4.71
N GLY A 35 11.41 6.67 5.29
CA GLY A 35 11.80 7.60 6.35
C GLY A 35 11.05 7.34 7.66
N GLY A 36 10.75 6.08 7.96
CA GLY A 36 10.14 5.61 9.20
C GLY A 36 8.65 5.27 9.09
N TRP A 37 7.99 5.26 10.24
CA TRP A 37 6.61 4.79 10.43
C TRP A 37 5.57 5.91 10.25
N GLY A 38 4.32 5.52 10.04
CA GLY A 38 3.14 6.37 9.94
C GLY A 38 2.62 6.54 8.51
N PHE A 39 1.98 7.67 8.27
CA PHE A 39 1.56 8.11 6.94
C PHE A 39 2.71 8.85 6.27
N LYS A 40 3.27 8.26 5.22
CA LYS A 40 4.36 8.84 4.42
C LYS A 40 3.82 9.14 3.03
N SER A 41 3.34 10.37 2.84
CA SER A 41 3.13 10.92 1.50
C SER A 41 4.50 11.11 0.86
N GLY A 42 4.70 10.64 -0.37
CA GLY A 42 6.00 10.65 -1.08
C GLY A 42 6.56 12.04 -1.43
N LEU A 43 6.50 12.98 -0.49
CA LEU A 43 7.04 14.33 -0.57
C LEU A 43 8.55 14.26 -0.33
N LEU A 44 9.31 14.94 -1.20
CA LEU A 44 10.77 15.06 -1.20
C LEU A 44 11.51 13.82 -1.75
N TRP A 45 11.97 12.90 -0.91
CA TRP A 45 12.99 11.89 -1.27
C TRP A 45 12.41 10.60 -1.87
N ASN A 46 11.11 10.36 -1.68
CA ASN A 46 10.46 9.05 -1.92
C ASN A 46 9.39 9.09 -3.02
N ARG A 47 9.43 10.08 -3.93
CA ARG A 47 8.44 10.22 -5.02
C ARG A 47 8.28 8.96 -5.88
N LYS A 48 9.38 8.26 -6.16
CA LYS A 48 9.37 6.99 -6.92
C LYS A 48 8.74 5.82 -6.14
N LYS A 49 8.77 5.88 -4.81
CA LYS A 49 8.27 4.83 -3.90
C LYS A 49 6.79 5.04 -3.55
N GLY A 50 6.29 6.26 -3.70
CA GLY A 50 4.89 6.61 -3.56
C GLY A 50 4.48 6.84 -2.11
N THR A 51 3.22 6.54 -1.80
CA THR A 51 2.65 6.70 -0.46
C THR A 51 2.81 5.40 0.33
N ALA A 52 3.17 5.48 1.61
CA ALA A 52 3.12 4.35 2.52
C ALA A 52 2.26 4.65 3.75
N ILE A 53 1.53 3.64 4.18
CA ILE A 53 0.74 3.63 5.41
C ILE A 53 1.20 2.43 6.20
N ASN A 54 2.02 2.67 7.21
CA ASN A 54 2.64 1.59 7.96
C ASN A 54 2.82 1.98 9.43
N ILE A 55 2.39 1.12 10.34
CA ILE A 55 2.52 1.37 11.78
C ILE A 55 3.73 0.61 12.36
N SER A 56 4.02 -0.59 11.86
CA SER A 56 5.12 -1.45 12.33
C SER A 56 5.36 -2.63 11.38
N GLY A 57 6.57 -3.20 11.40
CA GLY A 57 6.96 -4.36 10.59
C GLY A 57 7.52 -4.02 9.20
N THR A 58 7.90 -5.05 8.46
CA THR A 58 8.60 -4.93 7.17
C THR A 58 7.85 -5.56 6.01
N ILE A 59 6.61 -6.02 6.23
CA ILE A 59 5.79 -6.72 5.23
C ILE A 59 4.57 -5.86 4.90
N GLY A 60 4.22 -5.78 3.62
CA GLY A 60 3.14 -4.91 3.17
C GLY A 60 2.52 -5.34 1.84
N ILE A 61 1.29 -4.89 1.63
CA ILE A 61 0.58 -4.96 0.36
C ILE A 61 1.00 -3.74 -0.46
N GLN A 62 1.66 -3.98 -1.59
CA GLN A 62 2.01 -2.96 -2.55
C GLN A 62 0.96 -2.89 -3.65
N LEU A 63 0.44 -1.70 -3.87
CA LEU A 63 -0.43 -1.37 -4.98
C LEU A 63 0.32 -0.45 -5.94
N GLU A 64 0.31 -0.82 -7.21
CA GLU A 64 0.73 0.04 -8.32
C GLU A 64 -0.50 0.39 -9.12
N LEU A 65 -0.82 1.68 -9.21
CA LEU A 65 -1.99 2.17 -9.92
C LEU A 65 -1.64 2.49 -11.37
N LYS A 66 -2.64 2.44 -12.26
CA LYS A 66 -2.47 2.73 -13.69
C LYS A 66 -1.99 4.15 -13.97
N ASN A 67 -2.25 5.09 -13.05
CA ASN A 67 -1.76 6.47 -13.12
C ASN A 67 -0.31 6.65 -12.63
N GLY A 68 0.42 5.56 -12.37
CA GLY A 68 1.81 5.57 -11.90
C GLY A 68 1.97 5.81 -10.38
N LYS A 69 0.90 6.12 -9.65
CA LYS A 69 0.96 6.25 -8.19
C LYS A 69 1.14 4.88 -7.55
N LYS A 70 1.88 4.86 -6.44
CA LYS A 70 2.13 3.66 -5.64
C LYS A 70 1.60 3.87 -4.23
N LEU A 71 0.99 2.84 -3.66
CA LEU A 71 0.52 2.81 -2.28
C LEU A 71 1.01 1.52 -1.62
N LEU A 72 1.73 1.65 -0.53
CA LEU A 72 2.11 0.54 0.34
C LEU A 72 1.26 0.58 1.61
N ILE A 73 0.68 -0.57 1.98
CA ILE A 73 -0.06 -0.74 3.24
C ILE A 73 0.66 -1.82 4.05
N GLY A 74 1.22 -1.45 5.20
CA GLY A 74 1.91 -2.37 6.10
C GLY A 74 0.96 -3.39 6.74
N THR A 75 1.42 -4.64 6.91
CA THR A 75 0.67 -5.71 7.56
C THR A 75 1.59 -6.65 8.34
N LYS A 76 1.08 -7.21 9.43
CA LYS A 76 1.71 -8.34 10.16
C LYS A 76 1.08 -9.70 9.80
N LYS A 77 0.04 -9.69 8.96
CA LYS A 77 -0.73 -10.86 8.53
C LYS A 77 -0.38 -11.23 7.09
N GLU A 78 0.86 -11.66 6.89
CA GLU A 78 1.39 -11.91 5.55
C GLU A 78 0.58 -12.99 4.80
N ARG A 79 0.28 -14.11 5.46
CA ARG A 79 -0.39 -15.25 4.84
C ARG A 79 -1.80 -14.89 4.40
N GLU A 80 -2.56 -14.25 5.29
CA GLU A 80 -3.92 -13.79 5.02
C GLU A 80 -3.93 -12.75 3.89
N ALA A 81 -2.94 -11.85 3.88
CA ALA A 81 -2.82 -10.88 2.80
C ALA A 81 -2.51 -11.55 1.45
N LYS A 82 -1.64 -12.57 1.42
CA LYS A 82 -1.40 -13.38 0.20
C LYS A 82 -2.68 -14.04 -0.29
N HIS A 83 -3.41 -14.74 0.57
CA HIS A 83 -4.66 -15.40 0.20
C HIS A 83 -5.72 -14.44 -0.33
N VAL A 84 -5.84 -13.24 0.25
CA VAL A 84 -6.77 -12.23 -0.27
C VAL A 84 -6.34 -11.77 -1.67
N LEU A 85 -5.06 -11.54 -1.92
CA LEU A 85 -4.59 -11.13 -3.24
C LEU A 85 -4.80 -12.22 -4.29
N GLU A 86 -4.54 -13.48 -3.96
CA GLU A 86 -4.80 -14.63 -4.83
C GLU A 86 -6.30 -14.72 -5.19
N ASN A 87 -7.17 -14.64 -4.19
CA ASN A 87 -8.62 -14.71 -4.38
C ASN A 87 -9.18 -13.60 -5.26
N TYR A 88 -8.56 -12.42 -5.29
CA TYR A 88 -9.04 -11.27 -6.04
C TYR A 88 -8.18 -10.91 -7.26
N GLN A 89 -7.17 -11.72 -7.59
CA GLN A 89 -6.26 -11.45 -8.70
C GLN A 89 -7.00 -11.29 -10.05
N TYR A 90 -8.08 -12.05 -10.25
CA TYR A 90 -8.91 -11.97 -11.45
C TYR A 90 -9.58 -10.60 -11.67
N LYS A 91 -9.68 -9.75 -10.64
CA LYS A 91 -10.26 -8.41 -10.76
C LYS A 91 -9.27 -7.35 -11.23
N ILE A 92 -7.97 -7.68 -11.24
CA ILE A 92 -6.88 -6.78 -11.63
C ILE A 92 -6.43 -7.06 -13.07
N ASN A 93 -6.65 -8.28 -13.55
CA ASN A 93 -6.39 -8.71 -14.93
C ASN A 93 -7.45 -8.20 -15.92
#